data_AF-A0A820NDG8-F1
#
_entry.id   AF-A0A820NDG8-F1
#
_cell.length_a   1.000
_cell.length_b   1.000
_cell.length_c   1.000
_cell.angle_alpha   90.00
_cell.angle_beta   90.00
_cell.angle_gamma   90.00
#
_symmetry.space_group_name_H-M   'P 1'
#
loop_
_entity.id
_entity.type
_entity.pdbx_description
1 polymer ?
#
loop_
_entity_poly.entity_id
_entity_poly.type
_entity_poly.pdbx_seq_one_letter_code
_entity_poly.pdbx_strand_id
1 'polypeptide(L)'
;MTSNLTALVENVITCPICLKHFDQPRMLPCSHTFCFQCIQQMVTDNHGVLECPKRDGTKIEGNNIGDLPLNETVRGLLQLFENPNSSVPLCDRCGTNEAEHWCDSDCKHCFCTKCWDTIHEVGQYQHHKKLSVKDKPLEVPRCGEHNDEDQTLKYWCELCSKKCVV
;
A
#
# COMPACT_ATOMS: atom_id res chain seq x y z
N MET A 1 1.70 -4.24 28.04
CA MET A 1 2.39 -2.98 27.69
C MET A 1 2.18 -2.62 26.20
N THR A 2 0.95 -2.72 25.69
CA THR A 2 0.62 -2.58 24.25
C THR A 2 -0.12 -1.28 23.91
N SER A 3 -0.54 -0.51 24.92
CA SER A 3 -1.43 0.65 24.75
C SER A 3 -0.84 1.82 23.97
N ASN A 4 0.49 2.00 23.99
CA ASN A 4 1.14 3.14 23.34
C ASN A 4 1.29 2.95 21.82
N LEU A 5 1.47 1.71 21.36
CA LEU A 5 1.62 1.41 19.94
C LEU A 5 0.29 1.55 19.19
N THR A 6 -0.81 1.08 19.78
CA THR A 6 -2.15 1.23 19.19
C THR A 6 -2.55 2.70 19.04
N ALA A 7 -2.28 3.52 20.07
CA ALA A 7 -2.54 4.96 20.00
C ALA A 7 -1.68 5.68 18.95
N LEU A 8 -0.43 5.24 18.76
CA LEU A 8 0.43 5.77 17.71
C LEU A 8 -0.11 5.43 16.32
N VAL A 9 -0.55 4.19 16.10
CA VAL A 9 -1.12 3.76 14.81
C VAL A 9 -2.44 4.50 14.53
N GLU A 10 -3.30 4.67 15.52
CA GLU A 10 -4.55 5.43 15.41
C GLU A 10 -4.32 6.85 14.86
N ASN A 11 -3.28 7.53 15.32
CA ASN A 11 -2.91 8.87 14.84
C ASN A 11 -2.43 8.88 13.38
N VAL A 12 -1.84 7.78 12.91
CA VAL A 12 -1.32 7.66 11.52
C VAL A 12 -2.44 7.38 10.53
N ILE A 13 -3.53 6.75 10.97
CA ILE A 13 -4.69 6.40 10.13
C ILE A 13 -5.85 7.40 10.23
N THR A 14 -5.72 8.43 11.06
CA THR A 14 -6.76 9.44 11.29
C THR A 14 -6.51 10.70 10.47
N CYS A 15 -7.56 11.17 9.79
CA CYS A 15 -7.55 12.42 9.06
C CYS A 15 -7.55 13.61 10.01
N PRO A 16 -6.60 14.56 9.88
CA PRO A 16 -6.50 15.71 10.78
C PRO A 16 -7.60 16.76 10.57
N ILE A 17 -8.45 16.62 9.54
CA ILE A 17 -9.51 17.57 9.20
C ILE A 17 -10.85 17.12 9.77
N CYS A 18 -11.28 15.90 9.45
CA CYS A 18 -12.55 15.37 9.94
C CYS A 18 -12.41 14.57 11.25
N LEU A 19 -11.18 14.30 11.71
CA LEU A 19 -10.86 13.53 12.91
C LEU A 19 -11.43 12.10 12.92
N LYS A 20 -11.67 11.55 11.73
CA LYS A 20 -12.07 10.16 11.49
C LYS A 20 -10.96 9.42 10.76
N HIS A 21 -11.03 8.09 10.73
CA HIS A 21 -10.19 7.28 9.84
C HIS A 21 -10.26 7.78 8.40
N PHE A 22 -9.13 7.74 7.67
CA PHE A 22 -9.14 8.29 6.32
C PHE A 22 -10.10 7.51 5.41
N ASP A 23 -10.92 8.26 4.67
CA ASP A 23 -11.71 7.75 3.55
C ASP A 23 -11.12 8.31 2.24
N GLN A 24 -10.75 7.40 1.34
CA GLN A 24 -10.00 7.70 0.11
C GLN A 24 -8.84 8.69 0.38
N PRO A 25 -7.84 8.30 1.21
CA PRO A 25 -6.73 9.19 1.57
C PRO A 25 -5.97 9.61 0.31
N ARG A 26 -5.94 10.91 0.00
CA ARG A 26 -5.15 11.45 -1.10
C ARG A 26 -4.00 12.29 -0.58
N MET A 27 -2.88 12.19 -1.28
CA MET A 27 -1.65 12.86 -0.93
C MET A 27 -1.46 14.12 -1.78
N LEU A 28 -1.25 15.26 -1.10
CA LEU A 28 -0.89 16.52 -1.74
C LEU A 28 0.57 16.50 -2.23
N PRO A 29 1.00 17.41 -3.13
CA PRO A 29 2.41 17.56 -3.53
C PRO A 29 3.38 17.85 -2.39
N CYS A 30 2.90 18.39 -1.25
CA CYS A 30 3.69 18.53 -0.03
C CYS A 30 3.77 17.26 0.83
N SER A 31 3.26 16.13 0.32
CA SER A 31 3.19 14.80 0.95
C SER A 31 2.23 14.67 2.14
N HIS A 32 1.47 15.71 2.48
CA HIS A 32 0.41 15.59 3.48
C HIS A 32 -0.82 14.89 2.91
N THR A 33 -1.46 14.07 3.74
CA THR A 33 -2.59 13.22 3.34
C THR A 33 -3.88 13.66 4.04
N PHE A 34 -4.98 13.68 3.28
CA PHE A 34 -6.32 14.07 3.73
C PHE A 34 -7.38 13.21 3.03
N CYS A 35 -8.57 13.07 3.60
CA CYS A 35 -9.67 12.41 2.89
C CYS A 35 -10.01 13.19 1.62
N PHE A 36 -10.43 12.48 0.57
CA PHE A 36 -10.81 13.15 -0.68
C PHE A 36 -11.92 14.19 -0.46
N GLN A 37 -12.95 13.85 0.32
CA GLN A 37 -14.02 14.80 0.66
C GLN A 37 -13.51 16.01 1.44
N CYS A 38 -12.56 15.84 2.36
CA CYS A 38 -11.96 16.96 3.08
C CYS A 38 -11.21 17.90 2.12
N ILE A 39 -10.52 17.35 1.11
CA ILE A 39 -9.84 18.14 0.08
C ILE A 39 -10.85 18.92 -0.76
N GLN A 40 -11.94 18.28 -1.19
CA GLN A 40 -13.02 18.94 -1.93
C GLN A 40 -13.62 20.11 -1.14
N GLN A 41 -13.84 19.92 0.17
CA GLN A 41 -14.34 20.98 1.03
C GLN A 41 -13.36 22.14 1.15
N MET A 42 -12.06 21.86 1.39
CA MET A 42 -11.03 22.91 1.48
C MET A 42 -10.94 23.75 0.20
N VAL A 43 -11.07 23.12 -0.98
CA VAL A 43 -11.10 23.82 -2.27
C VAL A 43 -12.33 24.70 -2.39
N THR A 44 -13.49 24.17 -2.00
CA THR A 44 -14.78 24.89 -2.07
C THR A 44 -14.76 26.11 -1.16
N ASP A 45 -14.27 25.95 0.07
CA ASP A 45 -14.21 27.02 1.08
C ASP A 45 -13.21 28.12 0.70
N ASN A 46 -12.19 27.78 -0.08
CA ASN A 46 -11.12 28.70 -0.49
C ASN A 46 -11.19 29.06 -1.97
N HIS A 47 -12.40 29.21 -2.51
CA HIS A 47 -12.69 29.73 -3.85
C HIS A 47 -11.92 29.04 -5.00
N GLY A 48 -11.77 27.71 -4.92
CA GLY A 48 -11.09 26.93 -5.94
C GLY A 48 -9.57 26.77 -5.73
N VAL A 49 -9.02 27.26 -4.62
CA VAL A 49 -7.59 27.12 -4.29
C VAL A 49 -7.42 26.15 -3.15
N LEU A 50 -6.68 25.06 -3.36
CA LEU A 50 -6.33 24.16 -2.28
C LEU A 50 -5.05 24.63 -1.58
N GLU A 51 -5.16 24.98 -0.30
CA GLU A 51 -4.02 25.24 0.58
C GLU A 51 -3.85 24.12 1.60
N CYS A 52 -2.61 23.67 1.79
CA CYS A 52 -2.31 22.64 2.79
C CYS A 52 -2.35 23.24 4.20
N PRO A 53 -3.20 22.74 5.12
CA PRO A 53 -3.29 23.27 6.49
C PRO A 53 -2.09 22.91 7.38
N LYS A 54 -1.22 22.01 6.90
CA LYS A 54 0.00 21.58 7.62
C LYS A 54 1.29 22.21 7.08
N ARG A 55 1.22 22.95 5.96
CA ARG A 55 2.38 23.63 5.38
C ARG A 55 1.92 24.90 4.69
N ASP A 56 2.32 26.02 5.25
CA ASP A 56 2.09 27.33 4.64
C ASP A 56 2.69 27.39 3.23
N GLY A 57 1.89 27.90 2.28
CA GLY A 57 2.35 28.22 0.92
C GLY A 57 2.22 27.13 -0.14
N THR A 58 1.75 25.91 0.18
CA THR A 58 1.42 24.93 -0.88
C THR A 58 0.04 25.25 -1.45
N LYS A 59 0.00 25.93 -2.60
CA LYS A 59 -1.22 26.23 -3.37
C LYS A 59 -1.33 25.28 -4.55
N ILE A 60 -2.47 24.62 -4.67
CA ILE A 60 -2.79 23.74 -5.79
C ILE A 60 -4.08 24.28 -6.40
N GLU A 61 -4.12 24.45 -7.72
CA GLU A 61 -5.36 24.81 -8.40
C GLU A 61 -6.38 23.66 -8.21
N GLY A 62 -7.56 23.99 -7.70
CA GLY A 62 -8.60 23.02 -7.31
C GLY A 62 -9.13 22.16 -8.45
N ASN A 63 -8.83 22.53 -9.69
CA ASN A 63 -9.27 21.85 -10.91
C ASN A 63 -8.68 20.43 -11.04
N ASN A 64 -7.57 20.14 -10.36
CA ASN A 64 -6.81 18.89 -10.50
C ASN A 64 -6.86 17.99 -9.25
N ILE A 65 -7.78 18.21 -8.31
CA ILE A 65 -7.84 17.40 -7.09
C ILE A 65 -8.19 15.92 -7.35
N GLY A 66 -8.85 15.63 -8.47
CA GLY A 66 -9.15 14.27 -8.92
C GLY A 66 -7.91 13.46 -9.30
N ASP A 67 -6.82 14.13 -9.69
CA ASP A 67 -5.56 13.51 -10.12
C ASP A 67 -4.60 13.28 -8.96
N LEU A 68 -4.94 13.76 -7.76
CA LEU A 68 -4.11 13.54 -6.58
C LEU A 68 -4.01 12.04 -6.30
N PRO A 69 -2.79 11.49 -6.14
CA PRO A 69 -2.61 10.08 -5.92
C PRO A 69 -3.20 9.65 -4.58
N LEU A 70 -3.79 8.45 -4.56
CA LEU A 70 -4.13 7.79 -3.31
C LEU A 70 -2.86 7.52 -2.49
N ASN A 71 -2.97 7.63 -1.17
CA ASN A 71 -1.92 7.19 -0.26
C ASN A 71 -2.13 5.71 0.07
N GLU A 72 -1.50 4.86 -0.75
CA GLU A 72 -1.51 3.40 -0.64
C GLU A 72 -1.03 2.91 0.72
N THR A 73 -0.03 3.57 1.30
CA THR A 73 0.52 3.21 2.62
C THR A 73 -0.52 3.42 3.72
N VAL A 74 -1.18 4.58 3.75
CA VAL A 74 -2.25 4.86 4.72
C VAL A 74 -3.42 3.91 4.53
N ARG A 75 -3.79 3.61 3.28
CA ARG A 75 -4.86 2.65 2.99
C ARG A 75 -4.52 1.23 3.47
N GLY A 76 -3.30 0.77 3.24
CA GLY A 76 -2.83 -0.52 3.75
C GLY A 76 -2.84 -0.56 5.29
N LEU A 77 -2.39 0.51 5.95
CA LEU A 77 -2.44 0.60 7.41
C LEU A 77 -3.88 0.60 7.95
N LEU A 78 -4.81 1.30 7.30
CA LEU A 78 -6.23 1.26 7.64
C LEU A 78 -6.80 -0.15 7.55
N GLN A 79 -6.51 -0.87 6.46
CA GLN A 79 -6.95 -2.25 6.28
C GLN A 79 -6.42 -3.16 7.39
N LEU A 80 -5.14 -3.03 7.74
CA LEU A 80 -4.53 -3.79 8.83
C LEU A 80 -5.12 -3.44 10.20
N PHE A 81 -5.55 -2.19 10.39
CA PHE A 81 -6.12 -1.73 11.65
C PHE A 81 -7.58 -2.18 11.82
N GLU A 82 -8.41 -2.00 10.79
CA GLU A 82 -9.82 -2.36 10.80
C GLU A 82 -10.02 -3.87 10.75
N ASN A 83 -9.15 -4.59 10.01
CA ASN A 83 -9.20 -6.02 9.89
C ASN A 83 -7.78 -6.62 9.98
N PRO A 84 -7.25 -6.79 11.21
CA PRO A 84 -5.92 -7.36 11.42
C PRO A 84 -5.76 -8.78 10.85
N ASN A 85 -6.87 -9.50 10.66
CA ASN A 85 -6.89 -10.83 10.04
C ASN A 85 -7.04 -10.79 8.51
N SER A 86 -7.43 -9.65 7.90
CA SER A 86 -7.49 -9.48 6.43
C SER A 86 -6.11 -9.42 5.76
N SER A 87 -5.04 -9.46 6.55
CA SER A 87 -3.66 -9.48 6.07
C SER A 87 -3.24 -10.84 5.52
N VAL A 88 -4.00 -11.90 5.80
CA VAL A 88 -3.67 -13.24 5.31
C VAL A 88 -4.30 -13.41 3.92
N PRO A 89 -3.51 -13.47 2.84
CA PRO A 89 -4.02 -13.71 1.50
C PRO A 89 -4.72 -15.07 1.45
N LEU A 90 -5.73 -15.19 0.60
CA LEU A 90 -6.33 -16.49 0.30
C LEU A 90 -5.35 -17.32 -0.53
N CYS A 91 -5.52 -18.64 -0.48
CA CYS A 91 -4.77 -19.56 -1.32
C CYS A 91 -5.11 -19.34 -2.81
N ASP A 92 -4.11 -19.05 -3.63
CA ASP A 92 -4.28 -18.74 -5.07
C ASP A 92 -4.85 -19.92 -5.88
N ARG A 93 -4.69 -21.15 -5.38
CA ARG A 93 -5.21 -22.36 -6.04
C ARG A 93 -6.68 -22.62 -5.73
N CYS A 94 -7.08 -22.54 -4.46
CA CYS A 94 -8.43 -22.93 -4.06
C CYS A 94 -9.37 -21.75 -3.79
N GLY A 95 -8.83 -20.56 -3.55
CA GLY A 95 -9.58 -19.34 -3.29
C GLY A 95 -10.41 -19.34 -2.00
N THR A 96 -10.29 -20.38 -1.17
CA THR A 96 -11.18 -20.60 -0.02
C THR A 96 -10.49 -20.58 1.33
N ASN A 97 -9.30 -21.17 1.43
CA ASN A 97 -8.54 -21.24 2.67
C ASN A 97 -7.53 -20.09 2.71
N GLU A 98 -7.24 -19.61 3.92
CA GLU A 98 -6.10 -18.73 4.17
C GLU A 98 -4.79 -19.37 3.71
N ALA A 99 -3.93 -18.59 3.08
CA ALA A 99 -2.62 -19.01 2.66
C ALA A 99 -1.64 -18.92 3.83
N GLU A 100 -0.91 -20.00 4.04
CA GLU A 100 0.13 -20.09 5.08
C GLU A 100 1.52 -20.04 4.47
N HIS A 101 1.65 -20.50 3.21
CA HIS A 101 2.91 -20.72 2.53
C HIS A 101 3.02 -19.84 1.27
N TRP A 102 4.19 -19.28 1.03
CA TRP A 102 4.55 -18.56 -0.17
C TRP A 102 5.68 -19.29 -0.91
N CYS A 103 5.58 -19.32 -2.24
CA CYS A 103 6.55 -19.98 -3.13
C CYS A 103 7.46 -18.94 -3.79
N ASP A 104 8.75 -18.92 -3.40
CA ASP A 104 9.76 -17.91 -3.78
C ASP A 104 10.28 -18.04 -5.22
N SER A 105 10.14 -19.23 -5.83
CA SER A 105 10.57 -19.51 -7.21
C SER A 105 9.69 -18.79 -8.25
N ASP A 106 9.83 -19.11 -9.55
CA ASP A 106 9.03 -18.54 -10.65
C ASP A 106 7.51 -18.58 -10.45
N CYS A 107 7.02 -19.38 -9.48
CA CYS A 107 5.63 -19.42 -9.09
C CYS A 107 5.13 -18.12 -8.47
N LYS A 108 5.79 -17.53 -7.47
CA LYS A 108 5.31 -16.33 -6.74
C LYS A 108 3.86 -16.40 -6.20
N HIS A 109 3.33 -17.61 -5.97
CA HIS A 109 1.96 -17.84 -5.50
C HIS A 109 1.90 -18.19 -4.00
N CYS A 110 0.77 -17.87 -3.38
CA CYS A 110 0.41 -18.15 -2.00
C CYS A 110 -0.50 -19.39 -1.90
N PHE A 111 -0.20 -20.32 -0.99
CA PHE A 111 -0.92 -21.58 -0.83
C PHE A 111 -1.32 -21.85 0.62
N CYS A 112 -2.50 -22.44 0.81
CA CYS A 112 -2.81 -23.15 2.04
C CYS A 112 -2.00 -24.45 2.12
N THR A 113 -1.82 -25.01 3.31
CA THR A 113 -1.02 -26.23 3.54
C THR A 113 -1.39 -27.37 2.59
N LYS A 114 -2.68 -27.69 2.45
CA LYS A 114 -3.15 -28.78 1.56
C LYS A 114 -2.80 -28.56 0.09
N CYS A 115 -2.93 -27.33 -0.40
CA CYS A 115 -2.62 -27.01 -1.79
C CYS A 115 -1.13 -26.97 -2.03
N TRP A 116 -0.34 -26.52 -1.05
CA TRP A 116 1.11 -26.58 -1.12
C TRP A 116 1.57 -28.01 -1.37
N ASP A 117 1.16 -28.93 -0.49
CA ASP A 117 1.63 -30.32 -0.52
C ASP A 117 1.22 -30.98 -1.85
N THR A 118 -0.02 -30.78 -2.31
CA THR A 118 -0.49 -31.36 -3.59
C THR A 118 0.32 -30.89 -4.81
N ILE A 119 0.75 -29.63 -4.86
CA ILE A 119 1.46 -29.05 -6.01
C ILE A 119 2.95 -29.35 -5.92
N HIS A 120 3.54 -29.17 -4.74
CA HIS A 120 4.98 -29.28 -4.53
C HIS A 120 5.46 -30.70 -4.22
N GLU A 121 4.55 -31.68 -4.09
CA GLU A 121 4.91 -33.10 -4.11
C GLU A 121 5.30 -33.62 -5.51
N VAL A 122 4.91 -32.94 -6.58
CA VAL A 122 5.19 -33.38 -7.96
C VAL A 122 6.56 -32.87 -8.41
N GLY A 123 7.37 -33.76 -9.01
CA GLY A 123 8.82 -33.58 -9.22
C GLY A 123 9.30 -32.24 -9.80
N GLN A 124 8.53 -31.61 -10.70
CA GLN A 124 8.92 -30.31 -11.28
C GLN A 124 8.84 -29.12 -10.30
N TYR A 125 8.17 -29.28 -9.16
CA TYR A 125 7.99 -28.22 -8.16
C TYR A 125 8.60 -28.56 -6.79
N GLN A 126 9.16 -29.75 -6.61
CA GLN A 126 9.74 -30.21 -5.34
C GLN A 126 10.92 -29.36 -4.85
N HIS A 127 11.61 -28.69 -5.78
CA HIS A 127 12.77 -27.85 -5.46
C HIS A 127 12.38 -26.40 -5.12
N HIS A 128 11.10 -26.04 -5.19
CA HIS A 128 10.66 -24.70 -4.83
C HIS A 128 10.68 -24.49 -3.32
N LYS A 129 11.09 -23.31 -2.91
CA LYS A 129 11.28 -22.97 -1.50
C LYS A 129 9.94 -22.64 -0.83
N LYS A 130 9.64 -23.35 0.26
CA LYS A 130 8.50 -23.08 1.15
C LYS A 130 8.88 -22.00 2.16
N LEU A 131 8.21 -20.86 2.09
CA LEU A 131 8.33 -19.77 3.07
C LEU A 131 6.97 -19.50 3.71
N SER A 132 6.95 -18.92 4.91
CA SER A 132 5.69 -18.39 5.44
C SER A 132 5.27 -17.18 4.62
N VAL A 133 3.97 -16.97 4.42
CA VAL A 133 3.44 -15.73 3.84
C VAL A 133 3.91 -14.48 4.62
N LYS A 134 4.14 -14.61 5.93
CA LYS A 134 4.67 -13.52 6.77
C LYS A 134 6.11 -13.14 6.41
N ASP A 135 6.86 -14.08 5.85
CA ASP A 135 8.24 -13.91 5.42
C ASP A 135 8.33 -13.62 3.90
N LYS A 136 7.19 -13.40 3.22
CA LYS A 136 7.18 -12.97 1.81
C LYS A 136 7.99 -11.68 1.68
N PRO A 137 9.04 -11.65 0.84
CA PRO A 137 9.80 -10.43 0.56
C PRO A 137 8.87 -9.35 0.03
N LEU A 138 9.09 -8.11 0.47
CA LEU A 138 8.38 -6.96 -0.07
C LEU A 138 8.67 -6.84 -1.57
N GLU A 139 7.62 -6.72 -2.39
CA GLU A 139 7.77 -6.50 -3.82
C GLU A 139 8.44 -5.15 -4.05
N VAL A 140 9.60 -5.19 -4.70
CA VAL A 140 10.41 -3.99 -4.95
C VAL A 140 9.85 -3.28 -6.18
N PRO A 141 9.44 -2.00 -6.06
CA PRO A 141 8.98 -1.23 -7.21
C PRO A 141 10.06 -1.16 -8.29
N ARG A 142 9.66 -1.31 -9.56
CA ARG A 142 10.53 -1.18 -10.73
C ARG A 142 10.17 0.06 -11.53
N CYS A 143 11.13 0.61 -12.26
CA CYS A 143 10.81 1.64 -13.23
C CYS A 143 10.18 0.99 -14.48
N GLY A 144 9.04 1.52 -14.94
CA GLY A 144 8.36 1.02 -16.14
C GLY A 144 9.06 1.36 -17.46
N GLU A 145 10.07 2.23 -17.46
CA GLU A 145 10.75 2.71 -18.68
C GLU A 145 12.14 2.11 -18.89
N HIS A 146 12.76 1.58 -17.82
CA HIS A 146 14.10 1.01 -17.91
C HIS A 146 14.23 -0.15 -16.92
N ASN A 147 14.91 -1.20 -17.38
CA ASN A 147 14.97 -2.49 -16.73
C ASN A 147 16.34 -2.70 -16.07
N ASP A 148 16.80 -1.71 -15.31
CA ASP A 148 18.07 -1.82 -14.57
C ASP A 148 17.89 -2.80 -13.41
N GLU A 149 18.43 -4.01 -13.58
CA GLU A 149 18.41 -5.07 -12.57
C GLU A 149 19.05 -4.65 -11.23
N ASP A 150 19.90 -3.62 -11.25
CA ASP A 150 20.61 -3.09 -10.09
C ASP A 150 19.94 -1.89 -9.39
N GLN A 151 18.86 -1.31 -9.94
CA GLN A 151 18.11 -0.25 -9.26
C GLN A 151 17.06 -0.84 -8.30
N THR A 152 17.51 -1.68 -7.38
CA THR A 152 16.66 -2.16 -6.29
C THR A 152 16.56 -1.09 -5.19
N LEU A 153 15.33 -0.82 -4.71
CA LEU A 153 14.97 0.01 -3.55
C LEU A 153 14.72 1.53 -3.74
N LYS A 154 14.43 2.04 -4.95
CA LYS A 154 13.96 3.43 -5.08
C LYS A 154 12.47 3.51 -5.45
N TYR A 155 11.67 4.08 -4.55
CA TYR A 155 10.26 4.44 -4.82
C TYR A 155 10.13 5.57 -5.87
N TRP A 156 11.25 6.22 -6.19
CA TRP A 156 11.39 7.31 -7.13
C TRP A 156 12.54 7.03 -8.08
N CYS A 157 12.29 7.06 -9.37
CA CYS A 157 13.33 6.97 -10.37
C CYS A 157 13.96 8.35 -10.60
N GLU A 158 15.26 8.48 -10.36
CA GLU A 158 16.02 9.70 -10.62
C GLU A 158 16.19 9.98 -12.11
N LEU A 159 16.34 8.94 -12.94
CA LEU A 159 16.49 9.09 -14.39
C LEU A 159 15.20 9.58 -15.03
N CYS A 160 14.05 9.06 -14.59
CA CYS A 160 12.75 9.43 -15.12
C CYS A 160 12.07 10.58 -14.35
N SER A 161 12.61 10.98 -13.19
CA SER A 161 11.99 11.94 -12.28
C SER A 161 10.50 11.64 -12.03
N LYS A 162 10.17 10.35 -11.83
CA LYS A 162 8.81 9.87 -11.60
C LYS A 162 8.79 8.71 -10.61
N LYS A 163 7.62 8.43 -10.02
CA LYS A 163 7.42 7.29 -9.11
C LYS A 163 7.59 5.97 -9.86
N CYS A 164 8.23 5.00 -9.20
CA CYS A 164 8.33 3.63 -9.68
C CYS A 164 7.01 2.88 -9.44
N VAL A 165 6.71 1.92 -10.31
CA VAL A 165 5.50 1.10 -10.23
C VAL A 165 5.83 -0.23 -9.55
N VAL A 166 4.92 -0.73 -8.72
CA VAL A 166 4.99 -2.08 -8.13
C VAL A 166 4.26 -3.04 -9.05
#